data_AF-A0A1H6MLX2-F1
#
_entry.id   AF-A0A1H6MLX2-F1
#
_cell.length_a   1.000
_cell.length_b   1.000
_cell.length_c   1.000
_cell.angle_alpha   90.00
_cell.angle_beta   90.00
_cell.angle_gamma   90.00
#
_symmetry.space_group_name_H-M   'P 1'
#
loop_
_entity.id
_entity.type
_entity.pdbx_description
1 polymer ?
#
loop_
_entity_poly.entity_id
_entity_poly.type
_entity_poly.pdbx_seq_one_letter_code
_entity_poly.pdbx_strand_id
1 'polypeptide(L)'
;MTLTQEHLDFEKFSRQLIGLTILKVEYSEIAYEPTNPKPYYPTQFANLDSVDFSIFFHTDNDKLVEIYWDSKFFQYGIGVKINEQSDFSGSIKWDVSSNGLWKKFIGTTITDIRITWETVTTTEEKTGKTENFVYPQDIKITFSNDQTIFISAAGFLDQGDKEVYGMLDNLTVTDNEELARQVKMIN
;
A
#
# COMPACT_ATOMS: atom_id res chain seq x y z
N MET A 1 8.76 -20.29 4.72
CA MET A 1 8.18 -19.84 3.44
C MET A 1 9.27 -19.88 2.37
N THR A 2 8.94 -20.35 1.17
CA THR A 2 9.89 -20.40 0.03
C THR A 2 9.36 -19.50 -1.06
N LEU A 3 10.12 -18.46 -1.41
CA LEU A 3 9.78 -17.54 -2.50
C LEU A 3 10.14 -18.18 -3.85
N THR A 4 9.26 -18.03 -4.86
CA THR A 4 9.56 -18.44 -6.24
C THR A 4 10.37 -17.35 -6.96
N GLN A 5 10.86 -17.65 -8.17
CA GLN A 5 11.56 -16.66 -8.98
C GLN A 5 10.71 -15.40 -9.24
N GLU A 6 9.41 -15.55 -9.41
CA GLU A 6 8.50 -14.43 -9.65
C GLU A 6 8.42 -13.46 -8.46
N HIS A 7 8.50 -13.99 -7.24
CA HIS A 7 8.55 -13.17 -6.02
C HIS A 7 9.86 -12.36 -5.97
N LEU A 8 10.98 -13.01 -6.27
CA LEU A 8 12.29 -12.36 -6.32
C LEU A 8 12.38 -11.31 -7.44
N ASP A 9 11.74 -11.57 -8.57
CA ASP A 9 11.66 -10.61 -9.67
C ASP A 9 10.81 -9.39 -9.27
N PHE A 10 9.74 -9.59 -8.51
CA PHE A 10 8.93 -8.50 -7.95
C PHE A 10 9.70 -7.68 -6.92
N GLU A 11 10.48 -8.31 -6.03
CA GLU A 11 11.38 -7.60 -5.11
C GLU A 11 12.42 -6.77 -5.87
N LYS A 12 13.08 -7.38 -6.86
CA LYS A 12 14.06 -6.71 -7.70
C LYS A 12 13.44 -5.53 -8.45
N PHE A 13 12.23 -5.71 -8.97
CA PHE A 13 11.48 -4.65 -9.64
C PHE A 13 11.19 -3.49 -8.67
N SER A 14 10.66 -3.80 -7.49
CA SER A 14 10.33 -2.81 -6.45
C SER A 14 11.55 -2.02 -5.97
N ARG A 15 12.74 -2.64 -5.97
CA ARG A 15 14.01 -1.95 -5.64
C ARG A 15 14.41 -0.85 -6.63
N GLN A 16 13.76 -0.73 -7.79
CA GLN A 16 13.97 0.41 -8.71
C GLN A 16 13.45 1.75 -8.14
N LEU A 17 12.67 1.71 -7.06
CA LEU A 17 12.24 2.91 -6.33
C LEU A 17 13.38 3.55 -5.52
N ILE A 18 14.42 2.77 -5.18
CA ILE A 18 15.57 3.29 -4.43
C ILE A 18 16.30 4.34 -5.26
N GLY A 19 16.58 5.49 -4.64
CA GLY A 19 17.19 6.66 -5.28
C GLY A 19 16.19 7.66 -5.86
N LEU A 20 14.88 7.37 -5.85
CA LEU A 20 13.86 8.33 -6.27
C LEU A 20 13.54 9.31 -5.14
N THR A 21 13.52 10.60 -5.47
CA THR A 21 13.08 11.66 -4.55
C THR A 21 11.60 11.92 -4.71
N ILE A 22 10.83 11.89 -3.62
CA ILE A 22 9.39 12.11 -3.66
C ILE A 22 9.10 13.61 -3.76
N LEU A 23 8.39 14.04 -4.79
CA LEU A 23 7.99 15.42 -4.99
C LEU A 23 6.51 15.67 -4.64
N LYS A 24 5.67 14.66 -4.83
CA LYS A 24 4.24 14.72 -4.56
C LYS A 24 3.69 13.33 -4.29
N VAL A 25 2.70 13.24 -3.41
CA VAL A 25 1.95 12.02 -3.10
C VAL A 25 0.46 12.25 -3.36
N GLU A 26 -0.16 11.33 -4.09
CA GLU A 26 -1.62 11.34 -4.30
C GLU A 26 -2.24 10.01 -3.86
N TYR A 27 -3.39 10.08 -3.24
CA TYR A 27 -4.26 8.92 -3.05
C TYR A 27 -5.29 8.84 -4.17
N SER A 28 -5.70 7.63 -4.52
CA SER A 28 -6.76 7.34 -5.46
C SER A 28 -7.85 6.55 -4.77
N GLU A 29 -9.05 7.13 -4.73
CA GLU A 29 -10.22 6.60 -4.02
C GLU A 29 -11.42 6.42 -4.94
N ILE A 30 -12.38 5.63 -4.48
CA ILE A 30 -13.69 5.52 -5.10
C ILE A 30 -14.40 6.88 -5.01
N ALA A 31 -15.03 7.28 -6.11
CA ALA A 31 -15.89 8.46 -6.17
C ALA A 31 -17.26 8.19 -5.50
N TYR A 32 -17.31 7.93 -4.20
CA TYR A 32 -18.56 7.56 -3.49
C TYR A 32 -19.65 8.64 -3.62
N GLU A 33 -19.26 9.91 -3.60
CA GLU A 33 -20.16 11.07 -3.74
C GLU A 33 -19.67 11.99 -4.89
N PRO A 34 -19.97 11.69 -6.18
CA PRO A 34 -19.41 12.43 -7.33
C PRO A 34 -19.77 13.92 -7.37
N THR A 35 -20.88 14.30 -6.74
CA THR A 35 -21.40 15.69 -6.74
C THR A 35 -20.80 16.55 -5.63
N ASN A 36 -20.31 15.94 -4.55
CA ASN A 36 -19.68 16.62 -3.42
C ASN A 36 -18.57 15.72 -2.86
N PRO A 37 -17.46 15.58 -3.60
CA PRO A 37 -16.43 14.63 -3.25
C PRO A 37 -15.73 15.05 -1.95
N LYS A 38 -15.47 14.06 -1.10
CA LYS A 38 -14.68 14.20 0.13
C LYS A 38 -13.75 13.01 0.27
N PRO A 39 -12.62 13.15 0.99
CA PRO A 39 -11.74 12.03 1.26
C PRO A 39 -12.40 11.03 2.22
N TYR A 40 -12.23 9.74 1.95
CA TYR A 40 -12.71 8.64 2.82
C TYR A 40 -11.57 7.89 3.51
N TYR A 41 -10.33 8.12 3.07
CA TYR A 41 -9.12 7.54 3.64
C TYR A 41 -8.86 7.85 5.12
N PRO A 42 -9.28 9.00 5.70
CA PRO A 42 -8.96 9.27 7.09
C PRO A 42 -9.61 8.25 8.01
N THR A 43 -8.81 7.68 8.92
CA THR A 43 -9.32 6.76 9.94
C THR A 43 -9.50 7.47 11.28
N GLN A 44 -9.98 6.74 12.30
CA GLN A 44 -10.04 7.25 13.67
C GLN A 44 -8.65 7.48 14.30
N PHE A 45 -7.59 6.95 13.69
CA PHE A 45 -6.22 7.08 14.19
C PHE A 45 -5.49 8.21 13.46
N ALA A 46 -4.81 9.07 14.22
CA ALA A 46 -3.95 10.09 13.64
C ALA A 46 -2.77 9.42 12.89
N ASN A 47 -2.46 9.93 11.70
CA ASN A 47 -1.39 9.43 10.83
C ASN A 47 -1.55 7.95 10.43
N LEU A 48 -2.79 7.47 10.33
CA LEU A 48 -3.09 6.20 9.69
C LEU A 48 -4.29 6.41 8.76
N ASP A 49 -4.04 6.17 7.49
CA ASP A 49 -5.03 6.32 6.42
C ASP A 49 -5.34 4.95 5.80
N SER A 50 -6.56 4.76 5.30
CA SER A 50 -7.03 3.53 4.62
C SER A 50 -7.53 3.89 3.22
N VAL A 51 -6.69 3.69 2.21
CA VAL A 51 -6.92 4.11 0.83
C VAL A 51 -7.63 3.01 0.03
N ASP A 52 -8.60 3.33 -0.81
CA ASP A 52 -9.32 2.30 -1.59
C ASP A 52 -8.44 1.64 -2.65
N PHE A 53 -7.76 2.40 -3.50
CA PHE A 53 -7.09 1.84 -4.69
C PHE A 53 -5.58 1.93 -4.66
N SER A 54 -5.06 3.16 -4.69
CA SER A 54 -3.65 3.38 -5.02
C SER A 54 -3.07 4.58 -4.30
N ILE A 55 -1.77 4.49 -4.04
CA ILE A 55 -0.89 5.56 -3.60
C ILE A 55 0.07 5.85 -4.75
N PHE A 56 0.04 7.08 -5.26
CA PHE A 56 0.91 7.55 -6.33
C PHE A 56 2.05 8.39 -5.75
N PHE A 57 3.28 8.08 -6.14
CA PHE A 57 4.44 8.94 -5.91
C PHE A 57 4.90 9.57 -7.23
N HIS A 58 4.90 10.89 -7.27
CA HIS A 58 5.56 11.66 -8.33
C HIS A 58 6.98 11.98 -7.90
N THR A 59 7.96 11.71 -8.75
CA THR A 59 9.38 11.74 -8.38
C THR A 59 10.22 12.68 -9.24
N ASP A 60 11.43 12.98 -8.79
CA ASP A 60 12.41 13.90 -9.41
C ASP A 60 12.90 13.55 -10.83
N ASN A 61 12.62 12.33 -11.31
CA ASN A 61 13.01 11.85 -12.64
C ASN A 61 11.81 11.66 -13.57
N ASP A 62 10.73 12.42 -13.36
CA ASP A 62 9.44 12.29 -14.06
C ASP A 62 8.83 10.89 -13.97
N LYS A 63 9.26 10.07 -13.00
CA LYS A 63 8.65 8.76 -12.77
C LYS A 63 7.41 8.94 -11.91
N LEU A 64 6.32 8.33 -12.36
CA LEU A 64 5.11 8.09 -11.61
C LEU A 64 5.14 6.65 -11.10
N VAL A 65 5.28 6.49 -9.80
CA VAL A 65 5.18 5.18 -9.13
C VAL A 65 3.77 5.03 -8.60
N GLU A 66 3.16 3.87 -8.81
CA GLU A 66 1.87 3.50 -8.24
C GLU A 66 2.06 2.28 -7.34
N ILE A 67 1.67 2.39 -6.08
CA ILE A 67 1.51 1.27 -5.14
C ILE A 67 0.01 1.05 -5.00
N TYR A 68 -0.47 -0.15 -5.29
CA TYR A 68 -1.91 -0.41 -5.42
C TYR A 68 -2.31 -1.76 -4.85
N TRP A 69 -3.60 -1.92 -4.55
CA TRP A 69 -4.18 -3.22 -4.26
C TRP A 69 -4.21 -4.10 -5.52
N ASP A 70 -3.54 -5.25 -5.47
CA ASP A 70 -3.23 -6.11 -6.62
C ASP A 70 -3.74 -7.55 -6.43
N SER A 71 -3.81 -8.28 -7.54
CA SER A 71 -4.27 -9.67 -7.57
C SER A 71 -3.29 -10.64 -8.24
N LYS A 72 -2.06 -10.20 -8.56
CA LYS A 72 -1.07 -11.03 -9.28
C LYS A 72 -0.69 -12.31 -8.54
N PHE A 73 -0.37 -12.22 -7.25
CA PHE A 73 0.08 -13.35 -6.44
C PHE A 73 -1.10 -14.04 -5.71
N PHE A 74 -2.00 -13.22 -5.19
CA PHE A 74 -3.26 -13.59 -4.56
C PHE A 74 -4.16 -12.35 -4.64
N GLN A 75 -5.47 -12.52 -4.83
CA GLN A 75 -6.43 -11.42 -4.63
C GLN A 75 -6.14 -10.81 -3.25
N TYR A 76 -5.95 -9.50 -3.11
CA TYR A 76 -5.51 -8.83 -1.86
C TYR A 76 -3.98 -8.72 -1.60
N GLY A 77 -3.14 -8.76 -2.63
CA GLY A 77 -1.72 -8.41 -2.51
C GLY A 77 -1.44 -6.93 -2.76
N ILE A 78 -0.18 -6.52 -2.54
CA ILE A 78 0.33 -5.21 -2.98
C ILE A 78 1.01 -5.33 -4.35
N GLY A 79 0.63 -4.46 -5.28
CA GLY A 79 1.30 -4.26 -6.55
C GLY A 79 2.13 -2.98 -6.57
N VAL A 80 3.11 -2.94 -7.47
CA VAL A 80 3.91 -1.75 -7.78
C VAL A 80 4.01 -1.59 -9.29
N LYS A 81 3.77 -0.38 -9.78
CA LYS A 81 3.93 0.02 -11.19
C LYS A 81 4.81 1.25 -11.29
N ILE A 82 5.54 1.39 -12.39
CA ILE A 82 6.39 2.56 -12.68
C ILE A 82 6.12 3.02 -14.11
N ASN A 83 5.57 4.23 -14.28
CA ASN A 83 5.23 4.82 -15.57
C ASN A 83 4.25 3.98 -16.41
N GLU A 84 3.40 3.19 -15.73
CA GLU A 84 2.35 2.41 -16.35
C GLU A 84 0.98 3.03 -16.08
N GLN A 85 0.01 2.70 -16.92
CA GLN A 85 -1.37 3.12 -16.71
C GLN A 85 -1.97 2.35 -15.52
N SER A 86 -2.67 3.06 -14.65
CA SER A 86 -3.45 2.46 -13.56
C SER A 86 -4.60 1.63 -14.13
N ASP A 87 -4.88 0.49 -13.49
CA ASP A 87 -6.02 -0.35 -13.87
C ASP A 87 -7.35 0.22 -13.36
N PHE A 88 -7.28 1.16 -12.42
CA PHE A 88 -8.44 1.85 -11.86
C PHE A 88 -8.81 3.05 -12.72
N SER A 89 -10.07 3.10 -13.18
CA SER A 89 -10.63 4.22 -13.91
C SER A 89 -11.78 4.86 -13.14
N GLY A 90 -12.01 6.16 -13.36
CA GLY A 90 -13.09 6.88 -12.68
C GLY A 90 -12.86 7.14 -11.18
N SER A 91 -11.62 6.99 -10.69
CA SER A 91 -11.25 7.34 -9.33
C SER A 91 -11.08 8.86 -9.14
N ILE A 92 -11.19 9.30 -7.90
CA ILE A 92 -10.84 10.68 -7.50
C ILE A 92 -9.43 10.63 -6.91
N LYS A 93 -8.61 11.62 -7.29
CA LYS A 93 -7.26 11.77 -6.75
C LYS A 93 -7.20 12.90 -5.73
N TRP A 94 -6.57 12.62 -4.60
CA TRP A 94 -6.34 13.57 -3.52
C TRP A 94 -4.85 13.84 -3.36
N ASP A 95 -4.42 15.08 -3.53
CA ASP A 95 -3.05 15.49 -3.19
C ASP A 95 -2.91 15.54 -1.66
N VAL A 96 -2.17 14.58 -1.12
CA VAL A 96 -1.94 14.43 0.33
C VAL A 96 -0.53 14.88 0.73
N SER A 97 0.22 15.48 -0.19
CA SER A 97 1.63 15.87 0.02
C SER A 97 1.83 16.83 1.20
N SER A 98 0.81 17.62 1.53
CA SER A 98 0.86 18.60 2.62
C SER A 98 0.32 18.07 3.96
N ASN A 99 -0.27 16.87 3.98
CA ASN A 99 -0.87 16.27 5.17
C ASN A 99 0.21 15.85 6.18
N GLY A 100 -0.18 15.73 7.46
CA GLY A 100 0.73 15.40 8.57
C GLY A 100 1.55 14.13 8.35
N LEU A 101 0.92 13.11 7.74
CA LEU A 101 1.56 11.85 7.39
C LEU A 101 2.68 12.02 6.35
N TRP A 102 2.40 12.71 5.23
CA TRP A 102 3.29 12.75 4.06
C TRP A 102 4.27 13.89 4.00
N LYS A 103 3.95 15.04 4.60
CA LYS A 103 4.70 16.30 4.46
C LYS A 103 6.20 16.14 4.71
N LYS A 104 6.56 15.26 5.65
CA LYS A 104 7.95 15.00 6.06
C LYS A 104 8.76 14.15 5.08
N PHE A 105 8.09 13.45 4.15
CA PHE A 105 8.73 12.64 3.11
C PHE A 105 8.90 13.40 1.79
N ILE A 106 8.21 14.53 1.62
CA ILE A 106 8.37 15.38 0.42
C ILE A 106 9.78 15.98 0.39
N GLY A 107 10.44 15.86 -0.76
CA GLY A 107 11.83 16.24 -0.99
C GLY A 107 12.86 15.24 -0.45
N THR A 108 12.42 14.09 0.07
CA THR A 108 13.31 13.02 0.57
C THR A 108 13.44 11.88 -0.42
N THR A 109 14.56 11.18 -0.37
CA THR A 109 14.90 10.10 -1.31
C THR A 109 14.63 8.75 -0.68
N ILE A 110 14.03 7.81 -1.42
CA ILE A 110 13.89 6.43 -0.97
C ILE A 110 15.27 5.77 -0.89
N THR A 111 15.63 5.24 0.28
CA THR A 111 16.93 4.60 0.54
C THR A 111 16.82 3.09 0.66
N ASP A 112 15.68 2.57 1.11
CA ASP A 112 15.42 1.13 1.20
C ASP A 112 13.94 0.82 0.97
N ILE A 113 13.66 -0.35 0.43
CA ILE A 113 12.32 -0.91 0.31
C ILE A 113 12.37 -2.38 0.71
N ARG A 114 11.46 -2.79 1.58
CA ARG A 114 11.32 -4.18 2.04
C ARG A 114 9.89 -4.62 1.89
N ILE A 115 9.71 -5.80 1.30
CA ILE A 115 8.42 -6.44 1.15
C ILE A 115 8.32 -7.53 2.21
N THR A 116 7.24 -7.51 2.99
CA THR A 116 6.85 -8.63 3.85
C THR A 116 5.90 -9.51 3.07
N TRP A 117 6.28 -10.77 2.93
CA TRP A 117 5.46 -11.78 2.27
C TRP A 117 4.72 -12.62 3.30
N GLU A 118 3.45 -12.90 3.03
CA GLU A 118 2.63 -13.77 3.85
C GLU A 118 2.13 -14.99 3.10
N THR A 119 1.78 -16.03 3.85
CA THR A 119 1.20 -17.25 3.29
C THR A 119 -0.26 -17.33 3.69
N VAL A 120 -1.14 -17.40 2.71
CA VAL A 120 -2.57 -17.70 2.91
C VAL A 120 -2.87 -19.10 2.44
N THR A 121 -3.71 -19.78 3.21
CA THR A 121 -4.18 -21.13 2.91
C THR A 121 -5.66 -21.06 2.57
N THR A 122 -6.02 -21.38 1.33
CA THR A 122 -7.42 -21.48 0.92
C THR A 122 -7.84 -22.95 0.90
N THR A 123 -9.09 -23.23 1.25
CA THR A 123 -9.66 -24.58 1.17
C THR A 123 -10.92 -24.53 0.33
N GLU A 124 -10.95 -25.28 -0.75
CA GLU A 124 -12.12 -25.40 -1.61
C GLU A 124 -13.23 -26.15 -0.86
N GLU A 125 -14.38 -25.51 -0.65
CA GLU A 125 -15.49 -26.06 0.16
C GLU A 125 -15.99 -27.42 -0.35
N LYS A 126 -16.02 -27.63 -1.68
CA LYS A 126 -16.59 -28.84 -2.29
C LYS A 126 -15.67 -30.05 -2.21
N THR A 127 -14.36 -29.86 -2.34
CA THR A 127 -13.39 -30.95 -2.44
C THR A 127 -12.56 -31.11 -1.17
N GLY A 128 -12.54 -30.10 -0.30
CA GLY A 128 -11.62 -30.00 0.83
C GLY A 128 -10.16 -29.83 0.41
N LYS A 129 -9.89 -29.55 -0.88
CA LYS A 129 -8.54 -29.34 -1.37
C LYS A 129 -8.01 -28.03 -0.82
N THR A 130 -6.83 -28.10 -0.20
CA THR A 130 -6.14 -26.95 0.35
C THR A 130 -5.01 -26.51 -0.56
N GLU A 131 -4.91 -25.21 -0.82
CA GLU A 131 -3.84 -24.58 -1.59
C GLU A 131 -3.21 -23.44 -0.79
N ASN A 132 -1.91 -23.25 -0.94
CA ASN A 132 -1.17 -22.19 -0.28
C ASN A 132 -0.69 -21.18 -1.30
N PHE A 133 -0.93 -19.90 -1.03
CA PHE A 133 -0.46 -18.78 -1.84
C PHE A 133 0.48 -17.94 -1.00
N VAL A 134 1.53 -17.41 -1.63
CA VAL A 134 2.45 -16.46 -1.01
C VAL A 134 2.28 -15.14 -1.73
N TYR A 135 2.05 -14.06 -0.98
CA TYR A 135 1.69 -12.77 -1.57
C TYR A 135 2.30 -11.61 -0.76
N PRO A 136 2.53 -10.44 -1.39
CA PRO A 136 3.15 -9.30 -0.73
C PRO A 136 2.09 -8.59 0.11
N GLN A 137 2.17 -8.75 1.43
CA GLN A 137 1.20 -8.19 2.37
C GLN A 137 1.58 -6.74 2.73
N ASP A 138 2.86 -6.49 3.00
CA ASP A 138 3.34 -5.17 3.44
C ASP A 138 4.54 -4.67 2.62
N ILE A 139 4.63 -3.36 2.49
CA ILE A 139 5.82 -2.65 2.03
C ILE A 139 6.26 -1.67 3.12
N LYS A 140 7.53 -1.80 3.54
CA LYS A 140 8.25 -0.81 4.34
C LYS A 140 9.16 -0.01 3.43
N ILE A 141 9.00 1.31 3.37
CA ILE A 141 9.87 2.21 2.60
C ILE A 141 10.62 3.12 3.57
N THR A 142 11.94 3.12 3.50
CA THR A 142 12.82 3.98 4.31
C THR A 142 13.32 5.13 3.44
N PHE A 143 13.40 6.33 4.02
CA PHE A 143 13.80 7.55 3.33
C PHE A 143 15.12 8.10 3.87
N SER A 144 15.72 9.04 3.13
CA SER A 144 17.02 9.65 3.45
C SER A 144 17.03 10.53 4.70
N ASN A 145 15.86 10.81 5.29
CA ASN A 145 15.70 11.49 6.57
C ASN A 145 15.52 10.51 7.75
N ASP A 146 15.87 9.24 7.55
CA ASP A 146 15.74 8.13 8.51
C ASP A 146 14.29 7.82 8.95
N GLN A 147 13.30 8.38 8.26
CA GLN A 147 11.89 8.05 8.50
C GLN A 147 11.43 6.91 7.61
N THR A 148 10.36 6.25 8.03
CA THR A 148 9.79 5.09 7.36
C THR A 148 8.29 5.29 7.17
N ILE A 149 7.77 4.83 6.04
CA ILE A 149 6.33 4.60 5.85
C ILE A 149 6.09 3.09 5.69
N PHE A 150 4.99 2.62 6.26
CA PHE A 150 4.47 1.27 6.13
C PHE A 150 3.20 1.34 5.30
N ILE A 151 3.04 0.44 4.34
CA ILE A 151 1.85 0.28 3.51
C ILE A 151 1.47 -1.20 3.54
N SER A 152 0.21 -1.54 3.81
CA SER A 152 -0.27 -2.92 3.89
C SER A 152 -1.54 -3.10 3.05
N ALA A 153 -1.70 -4.25 2.40
CA ALA A 153 -2.95 -4.68 1.78
C ALA A 153 -3.91 -5.18 2.88
N ALA A 154 -4.44 -4.23 3.65
CA ALA A 154 -5.31 -4.46 4.79
C ALA A 154 -6.26 -3.27 4.95
N GLY A 155 -7.39 -3.50 5.62
CA GLY A 155 -8.40 -2.48 5.88
C GLY A 155 -9.16 -2.70 7.18
N PHE A 156 -9.97 -1.73 7.56
CA PHE A 156 -10.95 -1.88 8.65
C PHE A 156 -12.24 -2.44 8.08
N LEU A 157 -12.92 -3.34 8.80
CA LEU A 157 -14.25 -3.80 8.38
C LEU A 157 -15.29 -2.70 8.63
N ASP A 158 -15.15 -2.02 9.76
CA ASP A 158 -15.96 -0.86 10.14
C ASP A 158 -15.08 0.32 10.61
N GLN A 159 -15.56 1.56 10.42
CA GLN A 159 -14.81 2.78 10.80
C GLN A 159 -14.43 2.84 12.30
N GLY A 160 -15.14 2.11 13.16
CA GLY A 160 -14.88 2.06 14.60
C GLY A 160 -13.90 0.97 15.03
N ASP A 161 -13.45 0.12 14.12
CA ASP A 161 -12.58 -1.01 14.44
C ASP A 161 -11.19 -0.57 14.89
N LYS A 162 -10.65 -1.32 15.85
CA LYS A 162 -9.33 -1.04 16.44
C LYS A 162 -8.17 -1.70 15.69
N GLU A 163 -8.48 -2.63 14.82
CA GLU A 163 -7.54 -3.49 14.12
C GLU A 163 -7.93 -3.53 12.66
N VAL A 164 -6.93 -3.65 11.80
CA VAL A 164 -7.12 -3.96 10.39
C VAL A 164 -7.04 -5.46 10.17
N TYR A 165 -7.63 -5.89 9.06
CA TYR A 165 -7.57 -7.27 8.60
C TYR A 165 -6.95 -7.28 7.20
N GLY A 166 -6.04 -8.24 6.97
CA GLY A 166 -5.62 -8.57 5.62
C GLY A 166 -6.79 -9.15 4.81
N MET A 167 -6.53 -9.42 3.52
CA MET A 167 -7.55 -9.91 2.60
C MET A 167 -8.75 -8.96 2.39
N LEU A 168 -8.47 -7.65 2.38
CA LEU A 168 -9.44 -6.60 2.11
C LEU A 168 -8.98 -5.73 0.92
N ASP A 169 -9.92 -4.97 0.38
CA ASP A 169 -9.75 -4.16 -0.84
C ASP A 169 -9.27 -2.74 -0.51
N ASN A 170 -8.27 -2.63 0.38
CA ASN A 170 -7.72 -1.35 0.82
C ASN A 170 -6.20 -1.42 1.02
N LEU A 171 -5.57 -0.25 0.95
CA LEU A 171 -4.21 -0.01 1.41
C LEU A 171 -4.23 0.81 2.70
N THR A 172 -3.87 0.18 3.81
CA THR A 172 -3.61 0.91 5.06
C THR A 172 -2.19 1.46 5.05
N VAL A 173 -2.00 2.70 5.49
CA VAL A 173 -0.70 3.39 5.45
C VAL A 173 -0.46 4.23 6.70
N THR A 174 0.74 4.11 7.28
CA THR A 174 1.17 4.88 8.45
C THR A 174 2.67 5.05 8.51
N ASP A 175 3.13 6.09 9.20
CA ASP A 175 4.53 6.37 9.52
C ASP A 175 4.93 5.91 10.94
N ASN A 176 3.98 5.32 11.68
CA ASN A 176 4.15 4.95 13.08
C ASN A 176 4.18 3.42 13.21
N GLU A 177 5.37 2.87 13.41
CA GLU A 177 5.57 1.42 13.54
C GLU A 177 4.85 0.83 14.76
N GLU A 178 4.81 1.56 15.88
CA GLU A 178 4.11 1.10 17.09
C GLU A 178 2.61 0.99 16.84
N LEU A 179 2.03 2.01 16.20
CA LEU A 179 0.61 1.99 15.81
C LEU A 179 0.34 0.88 14.80
N ALA A 180 1.18 0.72 13.78
CA ALA A 180 1.04 -0.33 12.76
C ALA A 180 0.98 -1.72 13.40
N ARG A 181 1.84 -2.00 14.39
CA ARG A 181 1.80 -3.26 15.16
C ARG A 181 0.57 -3.35 16.06
N GLN A 182 0.21 -2.25 16.73
CA GLN A 182 -0.95 -2.21 17.62
C GLN A 182 -2.26 -2.54 16.89
N VAL A 183 -2.44 -2.05 15.66
CA VAL A 183 -3.64 -2.30 14.84
C VAL A 183 -3.54 -3.57 13.99
N LYS A 184 -2.47 -4.36 14.16
CA LYS A 184 -2.18 -5.59 13.37
C LYS A 184 -2.05 -5.35 11.86
N MET A 185 -1.61 -4.16 11.47
CA MET A 185 -1.27 -3.85 10.08
C MET A 185 0.02 -4.55 9.65
N ILE A 186 1.00 -4.67 10.55
CA ILE A 186 2.27 -5.36 10.30
C ILE A 186 2.60 -6.31 11.44
N ASN A 187 3.34 -7.38 11.12
CA ASN A 187 3.77 -8.43 12.06
C ASN A 187 5.11 -8.15 12.74
#